data_AF-A0A9D8EBU3-F1
#
_entry.id   AF-A0A9D8EBU3-F1
#
_cell.length_a   1.000
_cell.length_b   1.000
_cell.length_c   1.000
_cell.angle_alpha   90.00
_cell.angle_beta   90.00
_cell.angle_gamma   90.00
#
_symmetry.space_group_name_H-M   'P 1'
#
loop_
_entity.id
_entity.type
_entity.pdbx_description
1 polymer ?
#
loop_
_entity_poly.entity_id
_entity_poly.type
_entity_poly.pdbx_seq_one_letter_code
_entity_poly.pdbx_strand_id
1 'polypeptide(L)'
;MLVTIPWNTLQTGAGIVDTEPGPIGAATARRLTCDATISRVLLDPDSVPVDMGRATRVIPPTLRKALALRDRHCAHPGCRMPARFCDAHHITHWAQGGQTTLANLRLLCRHHHRQAHHHQPHPKRE
;
A
#
# COMPACT_ATOMS: atom_id res chain seq x y z
N MET A 1 -9.43 -2.03 15.10
CA MET A 1 -9.35 -3.51 14.99
C MET A 1 -9.09 -3.85 13.53
N LEU A 2 -8.02 -4.61 13.24
CA LEU A 2 -7.70 -5.10 11.89
C LEU A 2 -8.17 -6.55 11.79
N VAL A 3 -8.96 -6.87 10.78
CA VAL A 3 -9.44 -8.23 10.51
C VAL A 3 -9.06 -8.60 9.08
N THR A 4 -8.37 -9.72 8.91
CA THR A 4 -8.00 -10.24 7.59
C THR A 4 -9.03 -11.28 7.16
N ILE A 5 -9.64 -11.06 6.01
CA ILE A 5 -10.69 -11.92 5.47
C ILE A 5 -10.24 -12.40 4.09
N PRO A 6 -10.15 -13.71 3.83
CA PRO A 6 -9.92 -14.21 2.48
C PRO A 6 -11.00 -13.69 1.52
N TRP A 7 -10.59 -13.31 0.30
CA TRP A 7 -11.48 -12.68 -0.66
C TRP A 7 -12.75 -13.51 -0.96
N ASN A 8 -12.59 -14.83 -1.09
CA ASN A 8 -13.72 -15.74 -1.34
C ASN A 8 -14.70 -15.80 -0.15
N THR A 9 -14.18 -15.82 1.08
CA THR A 9 -14.97 -15.76 2.32
C THR A 9 -15.77 -14.46 2.39
N LEU A 10 -15.17 -13.34 2.00
CA LEU A 10 -15.86 -12.04 1.94
C LEU A 10 -16.94 -12.00 0.85
N GLN A 11 -16.65 -12.50 -0.36
CA GLN A 11 -17.60 -12.50 -1.48
C GLN A 11 -18.83 -13.37 -1.20
N THR A 12 -18.61 -14.60 -0.72
CA THR A 12 -19.68 -15.56 -0.46
C THR A 12 -20.45 -15.25 0.82
N GLY A 13 -19.80 -14.62 1.81
CA GLY A 13 -20.35 -14.46 3.14
C GLY A 13 -20.49 -15.78 3.91
N ALA A 14 -19.86 -16.85 3.43
CA ALA A 14 -19.91 -18.18 4.01
C ALA A 14 -18.60 -18.50 4.76
N GLY A 15 -18.71 -19.22 5.87
CA GLY A 15 -17.58 -19.61 6.72
C GLY A 15 -17.43 -18.75 7.97
N ILE A 16 -16.28 -18.89 8.63
CA ILE A 16 -15.91 -18.22 9.87
C ILE A 16 -14.70 -17.33 9.61
N VAL A 17 -14.67 -16.18 10.27
CA VAL A 17 -13.57 -15.23 10.28
C VAL A 17 -13.04 -15.12 11.69
N ASP A 18 -11.76 -15.41 11.87
CA ASP A 18 -11.10 -15.26 13.16
C ASP A 18 -10.85 -13.78 13.46
N THR A 19 -11.23 -13.35 14.65
CA THR A 19 -10.98 -11.99 15.15
C THR A 19 -10.44 -12.08 16.58
N GLU A 20 -9.81 -11.00 17.06
CA GLU A 20 -9.18 -10.99 18.39
C GLU A 20 -10.18 -11.26 19.54
N PRO A 21 -11.43 -10.74 19.53
CA PRO A 21 -12.46 -11.11 20.50
C PRO A 21 -13.05 -12.52 20.35
N GLY A 22 -12.72 -13.23 19.28
CA GLY A 22 -13.25 -14.55 18.95
C GLY A 22 -13.75 -14.68 17.50
N PRO A 23 -14.07 -15.91 17.05
CA PRO A 23 -14.55 -16.14 15.70
C PRO A 23 -15.93 -15.54 15.47
N ILE A 24 -16.14 -14.92 14.31
CA ILE A 24 -17.44 -14.42 13.86
C ILE A 24 -17.83 -15.07 12.53
N GLY A 25 -19.14 -15.14 12.26
CA GLY A 25 -19.63 -15.59 10.95
C GLY A 25 -19.20 -14.64 9.83
N ALA A 26 -18.83 -15.19 8.67
CA ALA A 26 -18.41 -14.40 7.50
C ALA A 26 -19.51 -13.42 7.04
N ALA A 27 -20.79 -13.76 7.20
CA ALA A 27 -21.90 -12.84 6.96
C ALA A 27 -21.89 -11.62 7.90
N THR A 28 -21.51 -11.82 9.17
CA THR A 28 -21.33 -10.72 10.14
C THR A 28 -20.11 -9.88 9.74
N ALA A 29 -18.98 -10.51 9.43
CA ALA A 29 -17.78 -9.82 8.97
C ALA A 29 -18.07 -8.97 7.72
N ARG A 30 -18.83 -9.51 6.76
CA ARG A 30 -19.27 -8.80 5.55
C ARG A 30 -20.16 -7.60 5.88
N ARG A 31 -21.11 -7.71 6.81
CA ARG A 31 -21.91 -6.55 7.24
C ARG A 31 -21.05 -5.46 7.88
N LEU A 32 -20.06 -5.83 8.68
CA LEU A 32 -19.13 -4.88 9.29
C LEU A 32 -18.31 -4.13 8.24
N THR A 33 -18.13 -4.69 7.02
CA THR A 33 -17.44 -3.97 5.95
C THR A 33 -18.17 -2.76 5.40
N CYS A 34 -19.49 -2.64 5.61
CA CYS A 34 -20.26 -1.49 5.14
C CYS A 34 -19.76 -0.16 5.72
N ASP A 35 -19.24 -0.18 6.95
CA ASP A 35 -18.73 0.99 7.67
C ASP A 35 -17.21 0.91 7.91
N ALA A 36 -16.53 -0.06 7.30
CA ALA A 36 -15.10 -0.26 7.49
C ALA A 36 -14.28 0.45 6.40
N THR A 37 -13.08 0.88 6.76
CA THR A 37 -12.05 1.18 5.76
C THR A 37 -11.45 -0.13 5.26
N ILE A 38 -11.76 -0.51 4.02
CA ILE A 38 -11.29 -1.76 3.41
C ILE A 38 -9.96 -1.52 2.70
N SER A 39 -8.95 -2.32 3.03
CA SER A 39 -7.69 -2.36 2.28
C SER A 39 -7.50 -3.73 1.67
N ARG A 40 -7.32 -3.76 0.34
CA ARG A 40 -6.99 -4.98 -0.38
C ARG A 40 -5.50 -5.28 -0.17
N VAL A 41 -5.21 -6.49 0.31
CA VAL A 41 -3.86 -7.04 0.34
C VAL A 41 -3.80 -8.17 -0.67
N LEU A 42 -2.97 -8.01 -1.70
CA LEU A 42 -2.65 -9.12 -2.61
C LEU A 42 -1.35 -9.75 -2.14
N LEU A 43 -1.35 -11.07 -2.02
CA LEU A 43 -0.17 -11.85 -1.73
C LEU A 43 0.27 -12.58 -3.01
N ASP A 44 1.58 -12.78 -3.17
CA ASP A 44 2.12 -13.73 -4.14
C ASP A 44 1.95 -15.18 -3.62
N PRO A 45 2.32 -16.22 -4.41
CA PRO A 45 2.21 -17.62 -3.99
C PRO A 45 2.99 -17.97 -2.71
N ASP A 46 4.06 -17.21 -2.40
CA ASP A 46 4.86 -17.38 -1.18
C ASP A 46 4.29 -16.57 0.01
N SER A 47 3.03 -16.12 -0.09
CA SER A 47 2.31 -15.30 0.90
C SER A 47 2.92 -13.92 1.14
N VAL A 48 3.68 -13.37 0.19
CA VAL A 48 4.32 -12.08 0.34
C VAL A 48 3.46 -10.97 -0.27
N PRO A 49 3.22 -9.84 0.45
CA PRO A 49 2.37 -8.78 -0.09
C PRO A 49 2.94 -8.11 -1.35
N VAL A 50 2.12 -8.05 -2.40
CA VAL A 50 2.41 -7.37 -3.68
C VAL A 50 1.53 -6.13 -3.91
N ASP A 51 0.44 -6.00 -3.15
CA ASP A 51 -0.40 -4.80 -3.07
C ASP A 51 -0.89 -4.68 -1.63
N MET A 52 -0.88 -3.46 -1.07
CA MET A 52 -1.34 -3.19 0.30
C MET A 52 -2.51 -2.21 0.36
N GLY A 53 -2.96 -1.65 -0.77
CA GLY A 53 -3.99 -0.61 -0.78
C GLY A 53 -3.67 0.51 0.22
N ARG A 54 -4.54 0.74 1.20
CA ARG A 54 -4.36 1.75 2.25
C ARG A 54 -3.87 1.17 3.59
N ALA A 55 -3.61 -0.14 3.67
CA ALA A 55 -3.33 -0.84 4.93
C ALA A 55 -2.09 -0.29 5.65
N THR A 56 -1.12 0.24 4.90
CA THR A 56 0.08 0.83 5.48
C THR A 56 0.64 1.93 4.59
N ARG A 57 1.31 2.91 5.21
CA ARG A 57 2.16 3.90 4.51
C ARG A 57 3.57 3.39 4.25
N VAL A 58 4.00 2.36 4.98
CA VAL A 58 5.34 1.77 4.87
C VAL A 58 5.36 0.88 3.64
N ILE A 59 6.29 1.13 2.74
CA ILE A 59 6.40 0.40 1.48
C ILE A 59 7.07 -0.95 1.77
N PRO A 60 6.39 -2.09 1.54
CA PRO A 60 6.95 -3.41 1.80
C PRO A 60 8.22 -3.69 0.96
N PRO A 61 9.14 -4.56 1.43
CA PRO A 61 10.34 -4.91 0.70
C PRO A 61 10.10 -5.47 -0.70
N THR A 62 9.03 -6.23 -0.92
CA THR A 62 8.62 -6.78 -2.23
C THR A 62 8.22 -5.68 -3.21
N LEU A 63 7.35 -4.76 -2.79
CA LEU A 63 7.03 -3.57 -3.59
C LEU A 63 8.29 -2.75 -3.88
N ARG A 64 9.21 -2.63 -2.91
CA ARG A 64 10.50 -1.95 -3.12
C ARG A 64 11.39 -2.64 -4.14
N LYS A 65 11.41 -3.98 -4.18
CA LYS A 65 12.12 -4.77 -5.21
C LYS A 65 11.48 -4.60 -6.57
N ALA A 66 10.15 -4.69 -6.66
CA ALA A 66 9.40 -4.47 -7.90
C ALA A 66 9.66 -3.06 -8.48
N LEU A 67 9.69 -2.04 -7.62
CA LEU A 67 10.08 -0.68 -8.00
C LEU A 67 11.51 -0.59 -8.52
N ALA A 68 12.47 -1.29 -7.89
CA ALA A 68 13.86 -1.32 -8.36
C ALA A 68 13.99 -1.90 -9.77
N LEU A 69 13.24 -2.97 -10.06
CA LEU A 69 13.22 -3.61 -11.37
C LEU A 69 12.56 -2.71 -12.43
N ARG A 70 11.43 -2.09 -12.10
CA ARG A 70 10.67 -1.23 -13.02
C ARG A 70 11.39 0.08 -13.31
N ASP A 71 11.79 0.81 -12.28
CA ASP A 71 12.29 2.18 -12.41
C ASP A 71 13.78 2.22 -12.75
N ARG A 72 14.57 1.24 -12.26
CA ARG A 72 16.04 1.06 -12.42
C ARG A 72 16.93 2.19 -11.89
N HIS A 73 16.43 3.41 -11.93
CA HIS A 73 17.03 4.64 -11.45
C HIS A 73 15.93 5.59 -10.96
N CYS A 74 16.30 6.77 -10.48
CA CYS A 74 15.36 7.83 -10.16
C CYS A 74 14.40 8.08 -11.33
N ALA A 75 13.10 8.14 -11.05
CA ALA A 75 12.03 8.34 -12.04
C ALA A 75 11.86 9.81 -12.46
N HIS A 76 12.62 10.74 -11.87
CA HIS A 76 12.62 12.13 -12.33
C HIS A 76 13.27 12.24 -13.72
N PRO A 77 12.67 12.95 -14.69
CA PRO A 77 13.20 13.07 -16.05
C PRO A 77 14.67 13.49 -16.07
N GLY A 78 15.49 12.78 -16.85
CA GLY A 78 16.92 13.06 -16.99
C GLY A 78 17.81 12.61 -15.82
N CYS A 79 17.25 12.20 -14.68
CA CYS A 79 18.04 11.69 -13.57
C CYS A 79 18.42 10.22 -13.76
N ARG A 80 19.70 9.89 -13.62
CA ARG A 80 20.21 8.50 -13.74
C ARG A 80 20.70 7.90 -12.42
N MET A 81 20.36 8.53 -11.29
CA MET A 81 20.75 8.03 -9.97
C MET A 81 20.26 6.58 -9.80
N PRO A 82 21.15 5.59 -9.56
CA PRO A 82 20.77 4.18 -9.47
C PRO A 82 19.71 3.91 -8.41
N ALA A 83 18.81 2.95 -8.66
CA ALA A 83 17.71 2.61 -7.76
C ALA A 83 18.14 2.34 -6.30
N ARG A 84 19.35 1.84 -6.06
CA ARG A 84 19.88 1.61 -4.70
C ARG A 84 20.05 2.89 -3.87
N PHE A 85 20.14 4.04 -4.53
CA PHE A 85 20.25 5.37 -3.89
C PHE A 85 18.93 6.14 -3.95
N CYS A 86 17.82 5.45 -4.23
CA CYS A 86 16.50 6.03 -4.31
C CYS A 86 15.58 5.47 -3.24
N ASP A 87 14.70 6.34 -2.77
CA ASP A 87 13.61 6.02 -1.87
C ASP A 87 12.32 5.90 -2.68
N ALA A 88 11.41 5.05 -2.22
CA ALA A 88 10.10 4.90 -2.85
C ALA A 88 9.15 5.99 -2.34
N HIS A 89 8.41 6.60 -3.28
CA HIS A 89 7.60 7.79 -3.07
C HIS A 89 6.20 7.59 -3.64
N HIS A 90 5.18 7.93 -2.86
CA HIS A 90 3.80 7.95 -3.32
C HIS A 90 3.54 9.15 -4.25
N ILE A 91 3.03 8.90 -5.46
CA ILE A 91 2.69 9.93 -6.46
C ILE A 91 1.52 10.77 -5.96
N THR A 92 0.40 10.12 -5.62
CA THR A 92 -0.62 10.68 -4.75
C THR A 92 -0.21 10.37 -3.32
N HIS A 93 0.06 11.39 -2.50
CA HIS A 93 0.53 11.19 -1.13
C HIS A 93 -0.40 10.29 -0.32
N TRP A 94 0.19 9.44 0.52
CA TRP A 94 -0.59 8.64 1.46
C TRP A 94 -1.42 9.50 2.43
N ALA A 95 -0.96 10.70 2.82
CA ALA A 95 -1.80 11.59 3.64
C ALA A 95 -3.07 12.08 2.91
N GLN A 96 -3.09 12.02 1.57
CA GLN A 96 -4.17 12.53 0.70
C GLN A 96 -4.98 11.40 0.06
N GLY A 97 -5.02 10.21 0.66
CA GLY A 97 -5.79 9.07 0.13
C GLY A 97 -5.02 8.17 -0.85
N GLY A 98 -3.76 8.46 -1.16
CA GLY A 98 -2.94 7.61 -2.06
C GLY A 98 -2.71 6.19 -1.52
N GLN A 99 -2.75 5.21 -2.41
CA GLN A 99 -2.58 3.80 -2.06
C GLN A 99 -1.10 3.38 -2.13
N THR A 100 -0.71 2.39 -1.33
CA THR A 100 0.60 1.72 -1.37
C THR A 100 0.53 0.57 -2.37
N THR A 101 0.55 0.95 -3.65
CA THR A 101 0.49 0.05 -4.81
C THR A 101 1.69 0.35 -5.72
N LEU A 102 2.09 -0.61 -6.57
CA LEU A 102 3.16 -0.36 -7.53
C LEU A 102 2.82 0.83 -8.46
N ALA A 103 1.55 0.96 -8.87
CA ALA A 103 1.09 2.02 -9.76
C ALA A 103 1.19 3.44 -9.15
N ASN A 104 0.96 3.58 -7.84
CA ASN A 104 1.04 4.87 -7.15
C ASN A 104 2.42 5.13 -6.52
N LEU A 105 3.40 4.26 -6.71
CA LEU A 105 4.76 4.43 -6.18
C LEU A 105 5.76 4.67 -7.31
N ARG A 106 6.81 5.43 -7.03
CA ARG A 106 7.99 5.60 -7.90
C ARG A 106 9.27 5.78 -7.07
N LEU A 107 10.42 5.46 -7.63
CA LEU A 107 11.72 5.74 -7.01
C LEU A 107 12.18 7.17 -7.27
N LEU A 108 12.61 7.86 -6.22
CA LEU A 108 13.26 9.18 -6.31
C LEU A 108 14.55 9.20 -5.51
N CYS A 109 15.61 9.82 -6.04
CA CYS A 109 16.80 10.11 -5.23
C CYS A 109 16.49 11.16 -4.16
N ARG A 110 17.31 11.28 -3.13
CA ARG A 110 17.09 12.23 -2.01
C ARG A 110 16.78 13.67 -2.47
N HIS A 111 17.47 14.15 -3.50
CA HIS A 111 17.24 15.49 -4.08
C HIS A 111 15.83 15.62 -4.66
N HIS A 112 15.46 14.77 -5.62
CA HIS A 112 14.14 14.82 -6.26
C HIS A 112 13.01 14.39 -5.32
N HIS A 113 13.30 13.57 -4.31
CA HIS A 113 12.33 13.19 -3.27
C HIS A 113 11.93 14.41 -2.46
N ARG A 114 12.91 15.20 -1.99
CA ARG A 114 12.67 16.46 -1.31
C ARG A 114 11.92 17.45 -2.21
N GLN A 115 12.34 17.58 -3.46
CA GLN A 115 11.67 18.47 -4.43
C GLN A 115 10.19 18.09 -4.64
N ALA A 116 9.86 16.79 -4.73
CA ALA A 116 8.49 16.33 -4.88
C ALA A 116 7.58 16.75 -3.71
N HIS A 117 8.13 16.78 -2.49
CA HIS A 117 7.44 17.28 -1.30
C HIS A 117 7.26 18.80 -1.27
N HIS A 118 8.13 19.58 -1.92
CA HIS A 118 8.01 21.04 -1.98
C HIS A 118 6.96 21.53 -3.00
N HIS A 119 6.72 20.77 -4.06
CA HIS A 119 5.72 21.11 -5.06
C HIS A 119 4.30 20.61 -4.72
N GLN A 120 4.11 19.99 -3.55
CA GLN A 120 2.80 19.56 -3.05
C GLN A 120 2.59 20.07 -1.62
N PRO A 121 1.55 20.88 -1.35
CA PRO A 121 1.30 21.39 0.00
C PRO A 121 1.01 20.22 0.95
N HIS A 122 1.84 20.10 1.98
CA HIS A 122 1.57 19.20 3.10
C HIS A 122 0.54 19.86 4.04
N PRO A 123 -0.56 19.17 4.40
CA PRO A 123 -1.43 19.67 5.46
C PRO A 123 -0.60 19.75 6.75
N LYS A 124 -0.57 20.94 7.36
CA LYS A 124 0.05 21.14 8.67
C LYS A 124 -0.69 20.23 9.66
N ARG A 125 0.05 19.43 10.42
CA ARG A 125 -0.51 18.66 11.53
C ARG A 125 -0.87 19.65 12.64
N GLU A 126 -2.13 19.67 13.05
CA GLU A 126 -2.58 20.26 14.32
C GLU A 126 -2.13 19.39 15.50
#